data_AF-I2G1L5-F1
#
_entry.id   AF-I2G1L5-F1
#
_cell.length_a   1.000
_cell.length_b   1.000
_cell.length_c   1.000
_cell.angle_alpha   90.00
_cell.angle_beta   90.00
_cell.angle_gamma   90.00
#
_symmetry.space_group_name_H-M   'P 1'
#
loop_
_entity.id
_entity.type
_entity.pdbx_description
1 polymer ?
#
loop_
_entity_poly.entity_id
_entity_poly.type
_entity_poly.pdbx_seq_one_letter_code
_entity_poly.pdbx_strand_id
1 'polypeptide(L)'
;MAGWYLIPSVLIPLIIVGAVASRFFGAGKKGGYTGKYDPKTGLGRGAPGFQTGVKRMAVTPEIAARMRAGEQVSQEEIEEALARAQSQNAGSSTAIRNPNVDQDWLPQGGRSPAGNKSNKRR
;
A
#
# COMPACT_ATOMS: atom_id res chain seq x y z
N MET A 1 -0.75 26.38 48.56
CA MET A 1 -0.47 25.08 47.91
C MET A 1 -1.42 24.84 46.71
N ALA A 2 -1.45 25.75 45.73
CA ALA A 2 -2.38 25.64 44.58
C ALA A 2 -1.68 25.40 43.23
N GLY A 3 -0.35 25.56 43.17
CA GLY A 3 0.41 25.49 41.91
C GLY A 3 0.73 24.08 41.39
N TRP A 4 0.63 23.03 42.22
CA TRP A 4 1.04 21.68 41.82
C TRP A 4 -0.03 20.94 40.98
N TYR A 5 -1.31 21.28 41.14
CA TYR A 5 -2.41 20.64 40.41
C TYR A 5 -2.73 21.32 39.07
N LEU A 6 -2.35 22.59 38.90
CA LEU A 6 -2.55 23.33 37.66
C LEU A 6 -1.62 22.86 36.53
N ILE A 7 -0.41 22.44 36.88
CA ILE A 7 0.59 21.97 35.90
C ILE A 7 0.11 20.70 35.16
N PRO A 8 -0.28 19.59 35.82
CA PRO A 8 -0.77 18.40 35.11
C PRO A 8 -2.11 18.63 34.41
N SER A 9 -2.98 19.50 34.95
CA SER A 9 -4.29 19.81 34.36
C SER A 9 -4.20 20.47 32.99
N VAL A 10 -3.13 21.21 32.68
CA VAL A 10 -2.97 21.91 31.39
C VAL A 10 -2.06 21.13 30.44
N LEU A 11 -1.07 20.41 30.97
CA LEU A 11 -0.11 19.65 30.17
C LEU A 11 -0.72 18.40 29.53
N ILE A 12 -1.57 17.68 30.26
CA ILE A 12 -2.25 16.48 29.77
C ILE A 12 -3.16 16.78 28.57
N PRO A 13 -4.07 17.78 28.59
CA PRO A 13 -4.89 18.07 27.42
C PRO A 13 -4.07 18.58 26.23
N LEU A 14 -2.99 19.35 26.44
CA LEU A 14 -2.11 19.78 25.35
C LEU A 14 -1.39 18.61 24.66
N ILE A 15 -0.92 17.63 25.44
CA ILE A 15 -0.30 16.42 24.88
C ILE A 15 -1.32 15.61 24.08
N ILE A 16 -2.56 15.46 24.59
CA ILE A 16 -3.63 14.74 23.89
C ILE A 16 -3.99 15.45 22.58
N VAL A 17 -4.15 16.77 22.61
CA VAL A 17 -4.44 17.57 21.41
C VAL A 17 -3.30 17.47 20.40
N GLY A 18 -2.04 17.56 20.83
CA GLY A 18 -0.88 17.38 19.97
C GLY A 18 -0.78 15.97 19.36
N ALA A 19 -1.08 14.93 20.15
CA ALA A 19 -1.09 13.54 19.68
C ALA A 19 -2.21 13.26 18.67
N VAL A 20 -3.40 13.82 18.90
CA VAL A 20 -4.51 13.73 17.95
C VAL A 20 -4.21 14.53 16.68
N ALA A 21 -3.74 15.78 16.81
CA ALA A 21 -3.36 16.62 15.68
C ALA A 21 -2.24 15.98 14.85
N SER A 22 -1.20 15.43 15.46
CA SER A 22 -0.14 14.73 14.72
C SER A 22 -0.63 13.48 13.99
N ARG A 23 -1.74 12.86 14.40
CA ARG A 23 -2.35 11.75 13.66
C ARG A 23 -3.13 12.21 12.43
N PHE A 24 -3.68 13.43 12.46
CA PHE A 24 -4.38 14.04 11.32
C PHE A 24 -3.46 14.81 10.38
N PHE A 25 -2.38 15.42 10.89
CA PHE A 25 -1.45 16.26 10.13
C PHE A 25 -0.10 15.57 9.83
N GLY A 26 0.26 14.51 10.57
CA GLY A 26 1.58 13.86 10.52
C GLY A 26 1.66 12.62 9.64
N ALA A 27 0.85 12.53 8.59
CA ALA A 27 1.02 11.49 7.58
C ALA A 27 2.26 11.82 6.71
N GLY A 28 3.43 11.46 7.21
CA GLY A 28 4.68 11.51 6.47
C GLY A 28 4.52 10.79 5.14
N LYS A 29 4.53 11.56 4.04
CA LYS A 29 4.57 11.01 2.69
C LYS A 29 5.88 10.23 2.55
N LYS A 30 5.83 8.91 2.72
CA LYS A 30 6.85 8.01 2.16
C LYS A 30 6.73 8.13 0.64
N GLY A 31 7.39 9.13 0.08
CA GLY A 31 7.51 9.30 -1.35
C GLY A 31 8.21 8.07 -1.90
N GLY A 32 7.52 7.30 -2.73
CA GLY A 32 8.23 6.39 -3.64
C GLY A 32 9.29 7.19 -4.40
N TYR A 33 10.38 6.55 -4.80
CA TYR A 33 11.49 7.21 -5.50
C TYR A 33 10.98 7.77 -6.86
N THR A 34 10.50 9.01 -6.87
CA THR A 34 9.98 9.71 -8.06
C THR A 34 11.03 10.56 -8.76
N GLY A 35 12.30 10.40 -8.39
CA GLY A 35 13.42 11.18 -8.94
C GLY A 35 13.58 11.00 -10.45
N LYS A 36 14.10 12.05 -11.10
CA LYS A 36 14.61 11.99 -12.48
C LYS A 36 15.70 10.91 -12.56
N TYR A 37 15.87 10.30 -13.74
CA TYR A 37 16.93 9.33 -13.99
C TYR A 37 18.31 9.88 -13.63
N ASP A 38 19.05 9.16 -12.80
CA ASP A 38 20.44 9.44 -12.49
C ASP A 38 21.35 8.42 -13.23
N PRO A 39 22.14 8.87 -14.23
CA PRO A 39 23.03 7.99 -15.00
C PRO A 39 24.12 7.31 -14.18
N LYS A 40 24.49 7.85 -13.00
CA LYS A 40 25.55 7.27 -12.17
C LYS A 40 25.08 6.05 -11.39
N THR A 41 23.84 6.07 -10.93
CA THR A 41 23.23 4.98 -10.16
C THR A 41 22.42 4.02 -11.04
N GLY A 42 22.07 4.45 -12.26
CA GLY A 42 21.18 3.69 -13.14
C GLY A 42 19.73 3.65 -12.65
N LEU A 43 19.40 4.45 -11.63
CA LEU A 43 18.11 4.45 -10.96
C LEU A 43 17.34 5.73 -11.29
N GLY A 44 16.03 5.61 -11.49
CA GLY A 44 15.12 6.73 -11.66
C GLY A 44 14.23 6.65 -12.90
N ARG A 45 13.31 7.60 -13.02
CA ARG A 45 12.35 7.65 -14.13
C ARG A 45 13.05 8.08 -15.42
N GLY A 46 12.93 7.26 -16.46
CA GLY A 46 13.56 7.47 -17.77
C GLY A 46 14.85 6.67 -17.99
N ALA A 47 15.07 5.59 -17.22
CA ALA A 47 16.21 4.72 -17.42
C ALA A 47 16.29 4.20 -18.87
N PRO A 48 17.41 4.39 -19.59
CA PRO A 48 17.58 3.92 -20.96
C PRO A 48 17.35 2.42 -21.06
N GLY A 49 16.54 1.99 -22.03
CA GLY A 49 16.23 0.58 -22.26
C GLY A 49 15.13 -0.01 -21.38
N PHE A 50 14.60 0.72 -20.40
CA PHE A 50 13.47 0.27 -19.58
C PHE A 50 12.27 1.23 -19.68
N GLN A 51 11.10 0.69 -20.01
CA GLN A 51 9.85 1.45 -19.99
C GLN A 51 9.45 1.72 -18.52
N THR A 52 9.86 2.88 -18.00
CA THR A 52 9.61 3.30 -16.63
C THR A 52 8.45 4.30 -16.57
N GLY A 53 7.78 4.41 -15.42
CA GLY A 53 6.69 5.38 -15.22
C GLY A 53 5.34 4.96 -15.82
N VAL A 54 5.21 3.74 -16.33
CA VAL A 54 3.93 3.16 -16.74
C VAL A 54 3.05 2.86 -15.52
N LYS A 55 1.74 3.11 -15.68
CA LYS A 55 0.74 2.80 -14.66
C LYS A 55 0.58 1.28 -14.58
N ARG A 56 0.78 0.69 -13.41
CA ARG A 56 0.44 -0.71 -13.17
C ARG A 56 -1.08 -0.85 -13.11
N MET A 57 -1.65 -1.68 -13.98
CA MET A 57 -3.08 -2.02 -13.97
C MET A 57 -3.24 -3.43 -13.43
N ALA A 58 -4.23 -3.63 -12.56
CA ALA A 58 -4.56 -4.97 -12.07
C ALA A 58 -5.27 -5.73 -13.20
N VAL A 59 -4.78 -6.93 -13.51
CA VAL A 59 -5.40 -7.81 -14.51
C VAL A 59 -6.66 -8.43 -13.92
N THR A 60 -7.77 -8.43 -14.66
CA THR A 60 -9.02 -9.06 -14.23
C THR A 60 -8.86 -10.59 -14.18
N PRO A 61 -9.59 -11.30 -13.30
CA PRO A 61 -9.42 -12.75 -13.14
C PRO A 61 -9.71 -13.54 -14.42
N GLU A 62 -10.63 -13.06 -15.27
CA GLU A 62 -10.92 -13.65 -16.57
C GLU A 62 -9.73 -13.56 -17.52
N ILE A 63 -9.16 -12.36 -17.66
CA ILE A 63 -7.99 -12.14 -18.52
C ILE A 63 -6.79 -12.91 -17.99
N ALA A 64 -6.61 -12.97 -16.67
CA ALA A 64 -5.53 -13.74 -16.06
C ALA A 64 -5.65 -15.25 -16.38
N ALA A 65 -6.86 -15.79 -16.45
CA ALA A 65 -7.10 -17.19 -16.83
C ALA A 65 -6.78 -17.42 -18.32
N ARG A 66 -7.20 -16.52 -19.21
CA ARG A 66 -6.91 -16.60 -20.65
C ARG A 66 -5.41 -16.47 -20.95
N MET A 67 -4.73 -15.53 -20.29
CA MET A 67 -3.28 -15.40 -20.37
C MET A 67 -2.56 -16.66 -19.87
N ARG A 68 -3.06 -17.30 -18.80
CA ARG A 68 -2.50 -18.56 -18.30
C ARG A 68 -2.75 -19.72 -19.26
N ALA A 69 -3.85 -19.69 -20.01
CA ALA A 69 -4.17 -20.66 -21.06
C ALA A 69 -3.33 -20.48 -22.33
N GLY A 70 -2.52 -19.41 -22.43
CA GLY A 70 -1.68 -19.12 -23.58
C GLY A 70 -2.41 -18.42 -24.73
N GLU A 71 -3.58 -17.83 -24.46
CA GLU A 71 -4.31 -17.02 -25.44
C GLU A 71 -3.69 -15.63 -25.58
N GLN A 72 -3.62 -15.12 -26.81
CA GLN A 72 -3.10 -13.78 -27.11
C GLN A 72 -4.17 -12.72 -26.85
N VAL A 73 -4.15 -12.14 -25.65
CA VAL A 73 -5.06 -11.07 -25.25
C VAL A 73 -4.50 -9.71 -25.70
N SER A 74 -5.29 -8.93 -26.45
CA SER A 74 -4.88 -7.59 -26.90
C SER A 74 -5.02 -6.54 -25.79
N GLN A 75 -4.34 -5.39 -25.94
CA GLN A 75 -4.38 -4.31 -24.93
C GLN A 75 -5.80 -3.76 -24.75
N GLU A 76 -6.53 -3.63 -25.85
CA GLU A 76 -7.90 -3.12 -25.88
C GLU A 76 -8.86 -4.04 -25.09
N GLU A 77 -8.68 -5.36 -25.18
CA GLU A 77 -9.52 -6.31 -24.44
C GLU A 77 -9.27 -6.25 -22.93
N ILE A 78 -8.01 -6.04 -22.52
CA ILE A 78 -7.63 -5.84 -21.11
C ILE A 78 -8.29 -4.58 -20.56
N GLU A 79 -8.25 -3.49 -21.32
CA GLU A 79 -8.86 -2.20 -20.94
C GLU A 79 -10.38 -2.30 -20.83
N GLU A 80 -11.03 -2.96 -21.79
CA GLU A 80 -12.47 -3.15 -21.76
C GLU A 80 -12.90 -4.04 -20.59
N ALA A 81 -12.20 -5.16 -20.36
CA ALA A 81 -12.45 -6.02 -19.21
C ALA A 81 -12.25 -5.29 -17.89
N LEU A 82 -11.23 -4.42 -17.80
CA LEU A 82 -10.98 -3.58 -16.63
C LEU A 82 -12.10 -2.55 -16.42
N ALA A 83 -12.56 -1.89 -17.48
CA ALA A 83 -13.65 -0.93 -17.41
C ALA A 83 -14.95 -1.58 -16.92
N ARG A 84 -15.26 -2.79 -17.43
CA ARG A 84 -16.40 -3.60 -16.97
C ARG A 84 -16.25 -4.03 -15.49
N ALA A 85 -15.05 -4.44 -15.08
CA ALA A 85 -14.80 -4.85 -13.69
C ALA A 85 -14.85 -3.67 -12.71
N GLN A 86 -14.42 -2.48 -13.13
CA GLN A 86 -14.49 -1.26 -12.33
C GLN A 86 -15.92 -0.77 -12.14
N SER A 87 -16.75 -0.81 -13.19
CA SER A 87 -18.17 -0.43 -13.08
C SER A 87 -18.94 -1.37 -12.16
N GLN A 88 -18.60 -2.67 -12.15
CA GLN A 88 -19.24 -3.66 -11.27
C GLN A 88 -18.72 -3.61 -9.81
N ASN A 89 -17.45 -3.25 -9.58
CA ASN A 89 -16.86 -3.22 -8.23
C ASN A 89 -16.96 -1.87 -7.50
N ALA A 90 -17.52 -0.83 -8.11
CA ALA A 90 -17.67 0.49 -7.48
C ALA A 90 -18.45 0.47 -6.14
N GLY A 91 -19.18 -0.61 -5.84
CA GLY A 91 -19.91 -0.81 -4.58
C GLY A 91 -19.32 -1.84 -3.61
N SER A 92 -18.26 -2.58 -3.96
CA SER A 92 -17.73 -3.69 -3.14
C SER A 92 -16.22 -3.52 -2.89
N SER A 93 -15.86 -2.68 -1.93
CA SER A 93 -14.48 -2.49 -1.47
C SER A 93 -14.07 -3.58 -0.47
N THR A 94 -14.27 -4.84 -0.80
CA THR A 94 -13.77 -5.94 0.02
C THR A 94 -12.40 -6.34 -0.52
N ALA A 95 -11.33 -5.82 0.08
CA ALA A 95 -9.98 -6.21 -0.25
C ALA A 95 -9.82 -7.73 -0.02
N ILE A 96 -9.79 -8.50 -1.11
CA ILE A 96 -9.54 -9.94 -1.08
C ILE A 96 -8.09 -10.13 -0.61
N ARG A 97 -7.89 -10.31 0.70
CA ARG A 97 -6.64 -10.82 1.26
C ARG A 97 -6.58 -12.30 0.91
N ASN A 98 -5.76 -12.66 -0.07
CA ASN A 98 -5.46 -14.06 -0.34
C ASN A 98 -4.54 -14.58 0.78
N PRO A 99 -5.00 -15.49 1.67
CA PRO A 99 -4.19 -16.03 2.76
C PRO A 99 -3.11 -17.00 2.27
N ASN A 100 -3.16 -17.41 0.98
CA ASN A 100 -2.36 -18.51 0.43
C ASN A 100 -1.27 -18.03 -0.56
N VAL A 101 -0.87 -16.75 -0.49
CA VAL A 101 0.32 -16.29 -1.22
C VAL A 101 1.53 -16.64 -0.37
N ASP A 102 2.25 -17.69 -0.78
CA ASP A 102 3.48 -18.13 -0.13
C ASP A 102 4.45 -16.95 -0.03
N GLN A 103 4.82 -16.57 1.18
CA GLN A 103 5.66 -15.39 1.45
C GLN A 103 7.15 -15.66 1.17
N ASP A 104 7.47 -16.79 0.53
CA ASP A 104 8.84 -17.27 0.32
C ASP A 104 9.59 -16.49 -0.76
N TRP A 105 8.90 -15.80 -1.66
CA TRP A 105 9.50 -14.95 -2.69
C TRP A 105 9.74 -13.50 -2.22
N LEU A 106 9.21 -13.10 -1.05
CA LEU A 106 9.40 -11.76 -0.52
C LEU A 106 10.78 -11.63 0.15
N PRO A 107 11.59 -10.61 -0.19
CA PRO A 107 12.87 -10.41 0.46
C PRO A 107 12.66 -10.22 1.97
N GLN A 108 13.48 -10.91 2.77
CA GLN A 108 13.26 -11.13 4.21
C GLN A 108 13.12 -9.84 5.05
N GLY A 109 13.53 -8.68 4.52
CA GLY A 109 13.38 -7.37 5.15
C GLY A 109 11.94 -6.84 5.25
N GLY A 110 10.96 -7.51 4.63
CA GLY A 110 9.53 -7.19 4.75
C GLY A 110 8.77 -7.96 5.82
N ARG A 111 9.42 -8.92 6.51
CA ARG A 111 8.82 -9.76 7.56
C ARG A 111 8.49 -8.91 8.79
N SER A 112 7.34 -8.24 8.80
CA SER A 112 6.80 -7.68 10.03
C SER A 112 6.43 -8.86 10.95
N PRO A 113 6.94 -8.96 12.18
CA PRO A 113 6.56 -10.02 13.09
C PRO A 113 5.13 -9.74 13.53
N ALA A 114 4.16 -10.33 12.85
CA ALA A 114 2.79 -10.38 13.32
C ALA A 114 2.80 -11.21 14.62
N GLY A 115 2.81 -10.49 15.74
CA GLY A 115 2.88 -11.05 17.08
C GLY A 115 1.78 -12.09 17.30
N ASN A 116 2.21 -13.32 17.54
CA ASN A 116 1.35 -14.43 17.89
C ASN A 116 0.84 -14.22 19.33
N LYS A 117 -0.29 -13.50 19.49
CA LYS A 117 -0.92 -13.28 20.79
C LYS A 117 -1.66 -14.55 21.19
N SER A 118 -0.94 -15.46 21.83
CA SER A 118 -1.51 -16.66 22.45
C SER A 118 -2.53 -16.26 23.53
N ASN A 119 -3.75 -16.75 23.36
CA ASN A 119 -4.87 -16.54 24.27
C ASN A 119 -4.73 -17.53 25.43
N LYS A 120 -4.07 -17.12 26.52
CA LYS A 120 -3.97 -17.93 27.75
C LYS A 120 -5.23 -17.73 28.58
N ARG A 121 -6.25 -18.54 28.29
CA ARG A 121 -7.35 -18.80 29.22
C ARG A 121 -6.87 -19.79 30.28
N ARG A 122 -6.80 -19.34 31.54
CA ARG A 122 -6.84 -20.17 32.74
C ARG A 122 -7.47 -19.35 33.84
#